data_AF-A0A933N096-F1
#
_entry.id   AF-A0A933N096-F1
#
_cell.length_a   1.000
_cell.length_b   1.000
_cell.length_c   1.000
_cell.angle_alpha   90.00
_cell.angle_beta   90.00
_cell.angle_gamma   90.00
#
_symmetry.space_group_name_H-M   'P 1'
#
loop_
_entity.id
_entity.type
_entity.pdbx_description
1 polymer ?
#
loop_
_entity_poly.entity_id
_entity_poly.type
_entity_poly.pdbx_seq_one_letter_code
_entity_poly.pdbx_strand_id
1 'polypeptide(L)' 'MQHNKATLAQQGVNVLMGLAALSWIEFLVGVNRGSPFLLTVVAVIKVIVIATYFMHMGKLFKDEEGAAE' A
#
# COMPACT_ATOMS: atom_id res chain seq x y z
N MET A 1 19.27 1.89 21.82
CA MET A 1 18.00 1.31 21.31
C MET A 1 17.13 2.36 20.60
N GLN A 2 17.56 2.92 19.46
CA GLN A 2 16.79 3.97 18.73
C GLN A 2 16.66 3.75 17.22
N HIS A 3 17.09 2.61 16.67
CA HIS A 3 17.19 2.44 15.21
C HIS A 3 15.96 1.84 14.51
N ASN A 4 14.88 1.52 15.23
CA ASN A 4 13.75 0.77 14.65
C ASN A 4 12.51 1.61 14.33
N LYS A 5 12.32 2.75 15.04
CA LYS A 5 11.13 3.59 14.86
C LYS A 5 11.18 4.44 13.59
N ALA A 6 12.37 4.93 13.23
CA ALA A 6 12.58 5.73 12.03
C ALA A 6 12.26 4.94 10.75
N THR A 7 12.70 3.69 10.67
CA THR A 7 12.47 2.81 9.50
C THR A 7 10.98 2.51 9.30
N LEU A 8 10.23 2.27 10.37
CA LEU A 8 8.77 2.04 10.30
C LEU A 8 8.02 3.29 9.83
N ALA A 9 8.39 4.47 10.34
CA ALA A 9 7.79 5.73 9.90
C ALA A 9 8.09 6.01 8.41
N GLN A 10 9.31 5.73 7.97
CA GLN A 10 9.74 5.94 6.59
C GLN A 10 9.05 4.97 5.62
N GLN A 11 8.82 3.71 6.05
CA GLN A 11 8.02 2.75 5.30
C GLN A 11 6.56 3.21 5.14
N GLY A 12 5.91 3.66 6.21
CA GLY A 12 4.56 4.20 6.14
C GLY A 12 4.44 5.41 5.20
N VAL A 13 5.40 6.33 5.26
CA VAL A 13 5.46 7.51 4.39
C VAL A 13 5.62 7.12 2.91
N ASN A 14 6.47 6.14 2.60
CA ASN A 14 6.66 5.67 1.22
C ASN A 14 5.38 5.03 0.64
N VAL A 15 4.68 4.20 1.43
CA VAL A 15 3.42 3.58 0.98
C VAL A 15 2.34 4.64 0.80
N LEU A 16 2.25 5.61 1.73
CA LEU A 16 1.33 6.74 1.63
C LEU A 16 1.57 7.55 0.35
N MET A 17 2.82 7.85 0.02
CA MET A 17 3.17 8.53 -1.24
C MET A 17 2.76 7.72 -2.47
N GLY A 18 2.97 6.40 -2.46
CA GLY A 18 2.52 5.52 -3.54
C GLY A 18 0.99 5.55 -3.73
N LEU A 19 0.23 5.47 -2.64
CA LEU A 19 -1.24 5.56 -2.67
C LEU A 19 -1.74 6.94 -3.13
N ALA A 20 -1.06 8.01 -2.72
CA ALA A 20 -1.37 9.36 -3.15
C ALA A 20 -1.15 9.54 -4.66
N ALA A 21 -0.02 9.03 -5.19
CA ALA A 21 0.27 9.06 -6.62
C ALA A 21 -0.75 8.24 -7.44
N LEU A 22 -1.10 7.03 -6.98
CA LEU A 22 -2.17 6.21 -7.57
C LEU A 22 -3.50 6.96 -7.62
N SER A 23 -3.84 7.68 -6.55
CA SER A 23 -5.07 8.48 -6.49
C SER A 23 -5.06 9.68 -7.42
N TRP A 24 -3.90 10.32 -7.59
CA TRP A 24 -3.74 11.42 -8.54
C TRP A 24 -3.93 10.95 -9.99
N ILE A 25 -3.33 9.82 -10.35
CA ILE A 25 -3.51 9.21 -11.67
C ILE A 25 -4.98 8.86 -11.91
N GLU A 26 -5.65 8.30 -10.90
CA GLU A 26 -7.07 7.95 -10.98
C GLU A 26 -7.95 9.17 -11.21
N PHE A 27 -7.67 10.27 -10.51
CA PHE A 27 -8.37 11.55 -10.69
C PHE A 27 -8.23 12.07 -12.13
N LEU A 28 -7.01 12.05 -12.69
CA LEU A 28 -6.77 12.48 -14.06
C LEU A 28 -7.49 11.60 -15.09
N VAL A 29 -7.53 10.28 -14.86
CA VAL A 29 -8.25 9.33 -15.73
C VAL A 29 -9.76 9.54 -15.62
N GLY A 30 -10.27 9.75 -14.41
CA GLY A 30 -11.67 10.03 -14.12
C GLY A 30 -12.17 11.29 -14.82
N VAL A 31 -11.40 12.37 -14.77
CA VAL A 31 -11.77 13.67 -15.37
C VAL A 31 -11.81 13.63 -16.90
N ASN A 32 -10.91 12.89 -17.55
CA ASN A 32 -10.77 12.93 -19.02
C ASN A 32 -11.67 11.95 -19.78
N ARG A 33 -11.81 10.72 -19.29
CA ARG A 33 -12.57 9.65 -20.00
C ARG A 33 -13.51 8.87 -19.11
N GLY A 34 -13.32 8.90 -17.79
CA GLY A 34 -14.20 8.24 -16.82
C GLY A 34 -14.52 6.79 -17.16
N SER A 35 -13.51 5.95 -17.46
CA SER A 35 -13.75 4.52 -17.69
C SER A 35 -13.98 3.81 -16.36
N PRO A 36 -15.21 3.34 -16.06
CA PRO A 36 -15.53 2.72 -14.78
C PRO A 36 -14.68 1.47 -14.52
N PHE A 37 -14.31 0.77 -15.59
CA PHE A 37 -13.46 -0.41 -15.53
C PHE A 37 -12.04 -0.07 -15.07
N LEU A 38 -11.41 0.97 -15.64
CA LEU A 38 -10.06 1.39 -15.23
C LEU A 38 -10.05 1.87 -13.78
N LEU A 39 -11.05 2.63 -13.36
CA LEU A 39 -11.18 3.08 -11.96
C LEU A 39 -11.32 1.88 -11.01
N THR A 40 -12.10 0.87 -11.40
CA THR A 40 -12.25 -0.36 -10.61
C THR A 40 -10.94 -1.12 -10.45
N VAL A 41 -10.15 -1.26 -11.52
CA VAL A 41 -8.84 -1.93 -11.45
C VAL A 41 -7.89 -1.19 -10.51
N VAL A 42 -7.82 0.14 -10.59
CA VAL A 42 -6.96 0.94 -9.69
C VAL A 42 -7.44 0.83 -8.23
N ALA A 43 -8.76 0.81 -8.00
CA ALA A 43 -9.32 0.60 -6.67
C ALA A 43 -8.92 -0.77 -6.08
N VAL A 44 -8.95 -1.84 -6.87
CA VAL A 44 -8.49 -3.18 -6.43
C VAL A 44 -7.01 -3.17 -6.06
N ILE A 45 -6.16 -2.52 -6.87
CA ILE A 45 -4.72 -2.40 -6.58
C ILE A 45 -4.50 -1.68 -5.24
N LYS A 46 -5.24 -0.61 -4.95
CA LYS A 46 -5.16 0.08 -3.65
C LYS A 46 -5.57 -0.80 -2.49
N VAL A 47 -6.64 -1.57 -2.63
CA VAL A 47 -7.08 -2.53 -1.60
C VAL A 47 -5.95 -3.53 -1.30
N ILE A 48 -5.29 -4.07 -2.32
CA ILE A 48 -4.16 -4.99 -2.15
C ILE A 48 -3.00 -4.30 -1.42
N VAL A 49 -2.61 -3.09 -1.83
CA VAL A 49 -1.52 -2.33 -1.19
C VAL A 49 -1.84 -2.05 0.28
N ILE A 50 -3.06 -1.61 0.58
CA ILE A 50 -3.51 -1.35 1.96
C ILE A 50 -3.53 -2.64 2.78
N ALA A 51 -4.04 -3.73 2.20
CA ALA A 51 -4.12 -5.03 2.86
C ALA A 51 -2.74 -5.62 3.19
N THR A 52 -1.74 -5.37 2.34
CA THR A 52 -0.37 -5.87 2.55
C THR A 52 0.45 -4.99 3.49
N TYR A 53 0.33 -3.67 3.40
CA TYR A 53 1.21 -2.73 4.12
C TYR A 53 0.60 -2.11 5.37
N PHE A 54 -0.72 -1.92 5.44
CA PHE A 54 -1.39 -1.27 6.57
C PHE A 54 -2.15 -2.26 7.43
N MET A 55 -2.87 -3.19 6.80
CA MET A 55 -3.37 -4.36 7.52
C MET A 55 -2.20 -5.30 7.73
N HIS A 56 -1.95 -5.71 8.97
CA HIS A 56 -0.75 -6.43 9.40
C HIS A 56 -0.59 -7.86 8.82
N MET A 57 -1.11 -8.17 7.64
CA MET A 57 -0.91 -9.47 6.99
C MET A 57 0.58 -9.76 6.73
N GLY A 58 1.38 -8.74 6.40
CA GLY A 58 2.84 -8.89 6.29
C GLY A 58 3.54 -9.24 7.61
N LYS A 59 2.89 -9.00 8.76
CA LYS A 59 3.43 -9.37 10.08
C LYS A 59 3.05 -10.80 10.47
N LEU A 60 1.92 -11.30 9.98
CA LEU A 60 1.51 -12.70 10.17
C LEU A 60 2.52 -13.67 9.53
N PHE A 61 2.95 -13.39 8.30
CA PHE A 61 3.95 -14.22 7.61
C PHE A 61 5.37 -14.10 8.15
N LYS A 62 5.71 -12.96 8.79
CA LYS A 62 7.07 -12.71 9.30
C LYS A 62 7.32 -13.29 10.70
N ASP A 63 6.27 -13.66 11.42
CA ASP A 63 6.39 -14.36 12.71
C ASP A 63 6.52 -15.89 12.52
N GLU A 64 6.28 -16.44 11.32
CA GLU A 64 6.48 -17.87 10.99
C GLU A 64 7.89 -18.23 10.48
N GLU A 65 8.63 -17.30 9.86
CA GLU A 65 10.01 -17.57 9.39
C GLU A 65 11.09 -17.53 10.49
N GLY A 66 10.71 -17.26 11.75
CA GLY A 66 11.61 -17.31 12.90
C GLY A 66 11.44 -18.53 13.80
N ALA A 67 10.53 -19.46 13.45
CA ALA A 67 10.18 -20.63 14.25
C ALA A 67 10.49 -21.97 13.55
N ALA A 68 11.28 -21.94 12.47
CA ALA A 68 11.86 -23.13 11.85
C ALA A 68 13.40 -22.98 11.86
N GLU A 69 13.95 -23.40 13.00
CA GLU A 69 15.31 -23.94 13.27
C GLU A 69 16.48 -23.54 12.35
#